data_AF-A0A6A6DFJ2-F1
#
_entry.id   AF-A0A6A6DFJ2-F1
#
_cell.length_a   1.000
_cell.length_b   1.000
_cell.length_c   1.000
_cell.angle_alpha   90.00
_cell.angle_beta   90.00
_cell.angle_gamma   90.00
#
_symmetry.space_group_name_H-M   'P 1'
#
loop_
_entity.id
_entity.type
_entity.pdbx_description
1 polymer ?
#
loop_
_entity_poly.entity_id
_entity_poly.type
_entity_poly.pdbx_seq_one_letter_code
_entity_poly.pdbx_strand_id
1 'polypeptide(L)'
;MPNKVRSSVNARQSPNGIARQEHWKAMKTGRRTSSLCSKNWDPIFLTPRNFCEGEFYVTWKRKVPPTTDGEARDENDGDDHIGFFFRDSEDLEDCKADEAEEFCDAIRLHHLEQPAPNSVVGCRRGAWLDDRSCATGSLSAREYDNPLTATALYQLLKLPRFGVDNVPDADRRLIYISNLDPYYILALAETASFHQRPALKDAIWKHIAHQLSIWVDIPSRGFAKFRLEFFLPYFVLTSLPQGGPSEETTNSKSSGKWEDLSFLDIRTSKTPHKQAYQLYDAQVSVVICGVDDSRWVTYAFVDNQVDDADLEDENDSYEEGQVYRDKIASDHNHEINANQPIGNPREYFLIVLESKVGIALQSWEHLVRHVERAINRHNELHPATLSSNSEKTGDNTIDIKKTFDWTLRTRKLLHKLKFRLSATIEAWESFISPDGDIRYFDDLEDSPTGSPHHVELSLRAIINTFKSLKDLERKLSLLEALSRHAAETLQLRLNVESNETAHHSGVNTEFTVSIISPFALVIAYFCMPEKAIPFNVDSRSFIIANVIMMFVLRLLFFIQGVVAHQNWGWKKIRARMEARQERRVEQVLSADQLPVTQAADLRS
;
A
#
# COMPACT_ATOMS: atom_id res chain seq x y z
N MET A 1 38.13 54.61 -20.59
CA MET A 1 38.02 53.80 -21.82
C MET A 1 39.05 52.68 -21.71
N PRO A 2 38.70 51.39 -21.94
CA PRO A 2 37.99 50.91 -23.12
C PRO A 2 36.80 49.94 -22.87
N ASN A 3 35.93 49.90 -23.90
CA ASN A 3 34.96 48.91 -24.38
C ASN A 3 34.43 47.80 -23.47
N LYS A 4 33.15 47.94 -23.09
CA LYS A 4 32.28 46.90 -22.52
C LYS A 4 31.34 46.39 -23.63
N VAL A 5 31.59 45.17 -24.10
CA VAL A 5 30.73 44.45 -25.05
C VAL A 5 29.46 44.02 -24.33
N ARG A 6 28.29 44.47 -24.82
CA ARG A 6 26.96 44.01 -24.38
C ARG A 6 26.69 42.65 -25.02
N SER A 7 26.65 41.59 -24.20
CA SER A 7 26.05 40.30 -24.53
C SER A 7 24.57 40.33 -24.14
N SER A 8 23.68 40.38 -25.14
CA SER A 8 22.24 40.17 -24.95
C SER A 8 21.93 38.68 -25.10
N VAL A 9 21.74 37.98 -23.98
CA VAL A 9 21.23 36.61 -23.98
C VAL A 9 19.71 36.67 -24.03
N ASN A 10 19.15 36.45 -25.22
CA ASN A 10 17.72 36.16 -25.39
C ASN A 10 17.44 34.77 -24.82
N ALA A 11 16.81 34.72 -23.65
CA ALA A 11 16.22 33.49 -23.13
C ALA A 11 15.02 33.11 -24.01
N ARG A 12 15.22 32.13 -24.90
CA ARG A 12 14.14 31.48 -25.65
C ARG A 12 13.24 30.74 -24.67
N GLN A 13 12.04 31.24 -24.43
CA GLN A 13 10.97 30.47 -23.82
C GLN A 13 10.67 29.25 -24.70
N SER A 14 10.66 28.07 -24.09
CA SER A 14 10.40 26.80 -24.76
C SER A 14 8.94 26.76 -25.28
N PRO A 15 8.70 26.36 -26.54
CA PRO A 15 7.35 26.25 -27.13
C PRO A 15 6.40 25.33 -26.34
N ASN A 16 6.95 24.41 -25.54
CA ASN A 16 6.17 23.50 -24.69
C ASN A 16 5.48 24.20 -23.51
N GLY A 17 5.87 25.42 -23.13
CA GLY A 17 5.22 26.17 -22.06
C GLY A 17 3.85 26.75 -22.45
N ILE A 18 3.72 27.20 -23.70
CA ILE A 18 2.52 27.91 -24.20
C ILE A 18 1.38 26.92 -24.47
N ALA A 19 1.66 25.78 -25.11
CA ALA A 19 0.67 24.72 -25.33
C ALA A 19 0.13 24.12 -24.01
N ARG A 20 0.93 24.17 -22.93
CA ARG A 20 0.54 23.71 -21.59
C ARG A 20 -0.39 24.69 -20.86
N GLN A 21 -0.27 25.99 -21.15
CA GLN A 21 -1.14 27.03 -20.60
C GLN A 21 -2.54 26.97 -21.25
N GLU A 22 -2.62 26.58 -22.52
CA GLU A 22 -3.90 26.47 -23.24
C GLU A 22 -4.75 25.27 -22.80
N HIS A 23 -4.15 24.13 -22.44
CA HIS A 23 -4.92 22.97 -21.95
C HIS A 23 -5.62 23.24 -20.60
N TRP A 24 -4.97 23.98 -19.70
CA TRP A 24 -5.59 24.41 -18.44
C TRP A 24 -6.71 25.43 -18.67
N LYS A 25 -6.46 26.42 -19.54
CA LYS A 25 -7.50 27.38 -19.94
C LYS A 25 -8.67 26.70 -20.64
N ALA A 26 -8.42 25.66 -21.44
CA ALA A 26 -9.46 24.86 -22.10
C ALA A 26 -10.29 24.02 -21.11
N MET A 27 -9.69 23.52 -20.03
CA MET A 27 -10.43 22.90 -18.92
C MET A 27 -11.34 23.92 -18.20
N LYS A 28 -10.88 25.18 -18.02
CA LYS A 28 -11.69 26.26 -17.41
C LYS A 28 -12.78 26.84 -18.32
N THR A 29 -12.65 26.77 -19.65
CA THR A 29 -13.61 27.37 -20.60
C THR A 29 -14.78 26.46 -21.02
N GLY A 30 -14.84 25.23 -20.51
CA GLY A 30 -16.07 24.44 -20.55
C GLY A 30 -17.19 25.22 -19.87
N ARG A 31 -18.21 25.64 -20.64
CA ARG A 31 -19.35 26.50 -20.25
C ARG A 31 -19.59 26.53 -18.73
N ARG A 32 -19.38 27.70 -18.12
CA ARG A 32 -19.97 28.11 -16.82
C ARG A 32 -21.50 28.05 -16.93
N THR A 33 -22.06 26.85 -16.96
CA THR A 33 -23.43 26.64 -16.52
C THR A 33 -23.40 26.88 -15.03
N SER A 34 -24.20 27.82 -14.52
CA SER A 34 -24.34 28.04 -13.08
C SER A 34 -25.02 26.81 -12.49
N SER A 35 -24.24 25.76 -12.27
CA SER A 35 -24.61 24.62 -11.46
C SER A 35 -24.93 25.19 -10.08
N LEU A 36 -26.17 24.99 -9.62
CA LEU A 36 -26.64 25.32 -8.27
C LEU A 36 -25.83 24.60 -7.17
N CYS A 37 -24.85 23.76 -7.54
CA CYS A 37 -24.01 22.97 -6.65
C CYS A 37 -22.50 23.25 -6.85
N SER A 38 -22.10 24.44 -7.32
CA SER A 38 -20.67 24.75 -7.40
C SER A 38 -20.06 24.81 -6.00
N LYS A 39 -19.16 23.87 -5.68
CA LYS A 39 -18.33 23.91 -4.48
C LYS A 39 -17.53 25.21 -4.48
N ASN A 40 -17.70 26.02 -3.45
CA ASN A 40 -17.01 27.29 -3.24
C ASN A 40 -16.58 27.37 -1.77
N TRP A 41 -15.47 28.04 -1.49
CA TRP A 41 -15.06 28.31 -0.12
C TRP A 41 -16.12 29.16 0.58
N ASP A 42 -16.59 28.72 1.74
CA ASP A 42 -17.61 29.48 2.48
C ASP A 42 -16.97 30.76 3.04
N PRO A 43 -17.48 31.96 2.68
CA PRO A 43 -16.94 33.22 3.17
C PRO A 43 -16.92 33.35 4.69
N ILE A 44 -17.71 32.55 5.43
CA ILE A 44 -17.67 32.51 6.89
C ILE A 44 -16.29 32.17 7.45
N PHE A 45 -15.48 31.40 6.70
CA PHE A 45 -14.12 31.04 7.11
C PHE A 45 -13.10 32.16 6.91
N LEU A 46 -13.45 33.20 6.14
CA LEU A 46 -12.59 34.38 5.95
C LEU A 46 -12.67 35.36 7.11
N THR A 47 -13.74 35.29 7.92
CA THR A 47 -13.92 36.14 9.09
C THR A 47 -13.36 35.45 10.34
N PRO A 48 -12.43 36.08 11.09
CA PRO A 48 -11.95 35.54 12.34
C PRO A 48 -13.11 35.31 13.31
N ARG A 49 -13.21 34.10 13.86
CA ARG A 49 -14.27 33.73 14.81
C ARG A 49 -13.64 33.56 16.18
N ASN A 50 -14.18 34.28 17.16
CA ASN A 50 -13.80 34.11 18.57
C ASN A 50 -14.33 32.78 19.10
N PHE A 51 -13.69 31.69 18.68
CA PHE A 51 -13.93 30.36 19.18
C PHE A 51 -13.06 30.13 20.42
N CYS A 52 -13.71 29.79 21.53
CA CYS A 52 -13.03 29.35 22.74
C CYS A 52 -12.96 27.82 22.70
N GLU A 53 -11.75 27.27 22.74
CA GLU A 53 -11.58 25.83 22.95
C GLU A 53 -12.01 25.50 24.38
N GLY A 54 -13.12 24.76 24.48
CA GLY A 54 -13.60 24.23 25.75
C GLY A 54 -12.73 23.07 26.25
N GLU A 55 -13.29 22.32 27.20
CA GLU A 55 -12.66 21.11 27.72
C GLU A 55 -12.39 20.07 26.60
N PHE A 56 -11.31 19.28 26.75
CA PHE A 56 -10.99 18.17 25.85
C PHE A 56 -12.13 17.14 25.83
N TYR A 57 -12.35 16.53 24.66
CA TYR A 57 -13.50 15.64 24.46
C TYR A 57 -13.51 14.48 25.45
N VAL A 58 -12.37 13.79 25.61
CA VAL A 58 -12.27 12.60 26.47
C VAL A 58 -12.48 12.98 27.94
N THR A 59 -11.88 14.08 28.40
CA THR A 59 -12.06 14.58 29.77
C THR A 59 -13.51 14.95 30.05
N TRP A 60 -14.18 15.62 29.10
CA TRP A 60 -15.61 15.89 29.22
C TRP A 60 -16.43 14.60 29.27
N LYS A 61 -16.14 13.63 28.39
CA LYS A 61 -16.89 12.36 28.32
C LYS A 61 -16.81 11.57 29.62
N ARG A 62 -15.64 11.58 30.30
CA ARG A 62 -15.46 10.97 31.64
C ARG A 62 -16.35 11.60 32.72
N LYS A 63 -16.69 12.88 32.60
CA LYS A 63 -17.53 13.60 33.58
C LYS A 63 -19.02 13.37 33.37
N VAL A 64 -19.44 12.93 32.19
CA VAL A 64 -20.86 12.67 31.89
C VAL A 64 -21.25 11.34 32.54
N PRO A 65 -22.18 11.34 33.51
CA PRO A 65 -22.64 10.09 34.12
C PRO A 65 -23.30 9.20 33.05
N PRO A 66 -23.12 7.87 33.12
CA PRO A 66 -23.79 6.96 32.20
C PRO A 66 -25.30 7.19 32.27
N THR A 67 -25.94 7.36 31.11
CA THR A 67 -27.40 7.43 31.02
C THR A 67 -27.98 6.14 31.60
N THR A 68 -28.91 6.30 32.54
CA THR A 68 -29.48 5.29 33.47
C THR A 68 -30.07 4.02 32.85
N ASP A 69 -30.05 3.89 31.53
CA ASP A 69 -30.76 2.83 30.80
C ASP A 69 -29.80 1.76 30.23
N GLY A 70 -28.48 1.90 30.43
CA GLY A 70 -27.46 0.92 30.03
C GLY A 70 -26.91 0.16 31.24
N GLU A 71 -26.78 -1.17 31.09
CA GLU A 71 -26.24 -2.12 32.07
C GLU A 71 -25.07 -1.54 32.89
N ALA A 72 -25.10 -1.78 34.21
CA ALA A 72 -24.05 -1.35 35.12
C ALA A 72 -22.69 -1.83 34.59
N ARG A 73 -21.90 -0.92 34.01
CA ARG A 73 -20.52 -1.19 33.63
C ARG A 73 -19.78 -1.64 34.88
N ASP A 74 -19.10 -2.78 34.74
CA ASP A 74 -18.23 -3.31 35.79
C ASP A 74 -17.22 -2.22 36.16
N GLU A 75 -17.22 -1.78 37.42
CA GLU A 75 -16.35 -0.69 37.90
C GLU A 75 -14.85 -1.01 37.73
N ASN A 76 -14.53 -2.27 37.39
CA ASN A 76 -13.20 -2.75 37.10
C ASN A 76 -12.71 -2.50 35.66
N ASP A 77 -13.56 -2.02 34.75
CA ASP A 77 -13.21 -1.71 33.35
C ASP A 77 -12.86 -0.22 33.14
N GLY A 78 -12.53 0.47 34.24
CA GLY A 78 -12.35 1.93 34.33
C GLY A 78 -11.17 2.53 33.54
N ASP A 79 -10.39 1.69 32.86
CA ASP A 79 -9.12 2.08 32.24
C ASP A 79 -9.17 2.14 30.69
N ASP A 80 -10.30 1.83 30.07
CA ASP A 80 -10.47 1.88 28.60
C ASP A 80 -10.69 3.32 28.09
N HIS A 81 -9.63 4.12 28.21
CA HIS A 81 -9.63 5.54 27.90
C HIS A 81 -9.66 5.84 26.41
N ILE A 82 -9.04 4.99 25.58
CA ILE A 82 -8.94 5.24 24.14
C ILE A 82 -10.27 5.00 23.42
N GLY A 83 -11.11 4.08 23.92
CA GLY A 83 -12.41 3.79 23.34
C GLY A 83 -13.38 4.97 23.39
N PHE A 84 -13.28 5.84 24.40
CA PHE A 84 -14.05 7.09 24.42
C PHE A 84 -13.72 8.00 23.23
N PHE A 85 -12.47 8.00 22.78
CA PHE A 85 -12.07 8.81 21.64
C PHE A 85 -12.60 8.22 20.33
N PHE A 86 -12.51 6.90 20.12
CA PHE A 86 -12.90 6.27 18.87
C PHE A 86 -14.40 5.99 18.74
N ARG A 87 -15.14 5.70 19.81
CA ARG A 87 -16.56 5.33 19.72
C ARG A 87 -17.49 6.54 19.88
N ASP A 88 -18.42 6.70 18.96
CA ASP A 88 -19.55 7.61 19.14
C ASP A 88 -20.68 6.88 19.88
N SER A 89 -21.40 7.56 20.76
CA SER A 89 -22.38 6.91 21.66
C SER A 89 -23.60 6.30 20.97
N GLU A 90 -23.72 6.47 19.64
CA GLU A 90 -24.87 6.03 18.85
C GLU A 90 -24.49 4.94 17.82
N ASP A 91 -23.19 4.71 17.56
CA ASP A 91 -22.73 3.78 16.53
C ASP A 91 -22.21 2.48 17.18
N LEU A 92 -23.09 1.49 17.27
CA LEU A 92 -22.80 0.20 17.93
C LEU A 92 -21.82 -0.69 17.15
N GLU A 93 -21.51 -0.38 15.88
CA GLU A 93 -20.63 -1.18 15.01
C GLU A 93 -19.79 -0.28 14.09
N ASP A 94 -18.76 0.37 14.64
CA ASP A 94 -17.76 1.13 13.86
C ASP A 94 -16.48 0.30 13.71
N CYS A 95 -16.39 -0.51 12.65
CA CYS A 95 -15.21 -1.33 12.39
C CYS A 95 -13.90 -0.54 12.32
N LYS A 96 -13.97 0.77 12.00
CA LYS A 96 -12.81 1.66 12.00
C LYS A 96 -12.30 1.94 13.40
N ALA A 97 -13.22 2.05 14.36
CA ALA A 97 -12.89 2.19 15.77
C ALA A 97 -12.22 0.91 16.28
N ASP A 98 -12.75 -0.26 15.93
CA ASP A 98 -12.18 -1.54 16.36
C ASP A 98 -10.74 -1.73 15.86
N GLU A 99 -10.44 -1.43 14.60
CA GLU A 99 -9.06 -1.50 14.06
C GLU A 99 -8.09 -0.54 14.79
N ALA A 100 -8.54 0.68 15.09
CA ALA A 100 -7.70 1.67 15.78
C ALA A 100 -7.53 1.35 17.27
N GLU A 101 -8.55 0.78 17.91
CA GLU A 101 -8.51 0.29 19.29
C GLU A 101 -7.59 -0.93 19.40
N GLU A 102 -7.67 -1.90 18.48
CA GLU A 102 -6.77 -3.06 18.43
C GLU A 102 -5.30 -2.61 18.31
N PHE A 103 -5.03 -1.61 17.48
CA PHE A 103 -3.70 -1.01 17.38
C PHE A 103 -3.22 -0.39 18.71
N CYS A 104 -4.14 0.10 19.54
CA CYS A 104 -3.88 0.76 20.81
C CYS A 104 -4.15 -0.11 22.05
N ASP A 105 -4.40 -1.41 21.91
CA ASP A 105 -4.93 -2.24 23.00
C ASP A 105 -4.00 -2.30 24.24
N ALA A 106 -2.68 -2.19 24.03
CA ALA A 106 -1.68 -2.31 25.08
C ALA A 106 -1.41 -1.04 25.90
N ILE A 107 -2.02 0.11 25.57
CA ILE A 107 -1.67 1.40 26.18
C ILE A 107 -2.74 1.94 27.12
N ARG A 108 -2.31 2.64 28.17
CA ARG A 108 -3.17 3.25 29.19
C ARG A 108 -2.66 4.65 29.55
N LEU A 109 -3.55 5.51 30.03
CA LEU A 109 -3.25 6.93 30.30
C LEU A 109 -2.12 7.11 31.32
N HIS A 110 -2.08 6.25 32.34
CA HIS A 110 -1.05 6.31 33.37
C HIS A 110 0.38 6.13 32.80
N HIS A 111 0.54 5.50 31.64
CA HIS A 111 1.82 5.39 30.95
C HIS A 111 2.37 6.75 30.50
N LEU A 112 1.49 7.73 30.19
CA LEU A 112 1.89 9.10 29.83
C LEU A 112 2.05 10.00 31.06
N GLU A 113 1.27 9.78 32.13
CA GLU A 113 1.32 10.64 33.32
C GLU A 113 2.49 10.31 34.25
N GLN A 114 2.85 9.03 34.34
CA GLN A 114 3.91 8.53 35.22
C GLN A 114 4.85 7.62 34.42
N PRO A 115 5.72 8.18 33.57
CA PRO A 115 6.70 7.38 32.85
C PRO A 115 7.56 6.64 33.87
N ALA A 116 7.48 5.31 33.88
CA ALA A 116 8.27 4.52 34.80
C ALA A 116 9.77 4.77 34.55
N PRO A 117 10.60 4.95 35.59
CA PRO A 117 11.96 5.49 35.48
C PRO A 117 12.93 4.68 34.60
N ASN A 118 12.58 3.45 34.21
CA ASN A 118 13.35 2.58 33.32
C ASN A 118 12.53 2.09 32.10
N SER A 119 11.38 2.68 31.86
CA SER A 119 10.53 2.26 30.75
C SER A 119 10.99 2.95 29.47
N VAL A 120 11.42 2.17 28.48
CA VAL A 120 11.69 2.64 27.11
C VAL A 120 10.41 3.13 26.42
N VAL A 121 9.27 2.82 27.03
CA VAL A 121 7.94 3.03 26.50
C VAL A 121 7.56 4.52 26.49
N GLY A 122 7.29 5.05 25.30
CA GLY A 122 6.93 6.47 25.11
C GLY A 122 8.12 7.43 25.20
N CYS A 123 9.35 6.95 25.33
CA CYS A 123 10.58 7.76 25.36
C CYS A 123 11.10 8.15 23.97
N ARG A 124 10.62 7.50 22.90
CA ARG A 124 10.96 7.85 21.52
C ARG A 124 10.61 9.31 21.26
N ARG A 125 11.58 10.12 20.83
CA ARG A 125 11.37 11.50 20.38
C ARG A 125 11.05 11.50 18.88
N GLY A 126 9.80 11.75 18.54
CA GLY A 126 9.31 11.63 17.17
C GLY A 126 8.17 12.59 16.83
N ALA A 127 7.77 13.47 17.76
CA ALA A 127 6.80 14.51 17.51
C ALA A 127 7.47 15.89 17.38
N TRP A 128 6.91 16.75 16.55
CA TRP A 128 7.27 18.16 16.48
C TRP A 128 5.99 18.97 16.66
N LEU A 129 6.04 19.94 17.57
CA LEU A 129 4.97 20.91 17.82
C LEU A 129 5.47 22.30 17.38
N ASP A 130 4.68 23.01 16.58
CA ASP A 130 4.93 24.40 16.19
C ASP A 130 3.64 25.20 16.35
N ASP A 131 3.59 26.02 17.41
CA ASP A 131 2.47 26.90 17.73
C ASP A 131 2.87 28.35 17.45
N ARG A 132 2.10 29.04 16.60
CA ARG A 132 2.36 30.43 16.22
C ARG A 132 1.11 31.28 16.30
N SER A 133 1.28 32.52 16.72
CA SER A 133 0.22 33.52 16.62
C SER A 133 0.21 34.14 15.23
N CYS A 134 -1.00 34.29 14.67
CA CYS A 134 -1.23 34.94 13.39
C CYS A 134 -1.71 36.38 13.55
N ALA A 135 -1.75 36.91 14.79
CA ALA A 135 -2.16 38.27 15.08
C ALA A 135 -1.18 39.30 14.47
N THR A 136 -1.76 40.37 13.91
CA THR A 136 -1.10 41.35 13.03
C THR A 136 0.21 41.92 13.58
N GLY A 137 1.34 41.47 13.00
CA GLY A 137 2.61 42.21 12.96
C GLY A 137 3.73 41.70 13.87
N SER A 138 3.47 40.75 14.77
CA SER A 138 4.52 40.09 15.56
C SER A 138 4.35 38.58 15.47
N LEU A 139 5.20 37.95 14.66
CA LEU A 139 5.31 36.50 14.54
C LEU A 139 5.95 35.96 15.81
N SER A 140 5.13 35.73 16.82
CA SER A 140 5.54 35.08 18.05
C SER A 140 5.23 33.58 17.97
N ALA A 141 6.22 32.76 18.27
CA ALA A 141 6.11 31.32 18.32
C ALA A 141 6.29 30.86 19.77
N ARG A 142 5.61 29.77 20.15
CA ARG A 142 5.95 29.07 21.38
C ARG A 142 7.21 28.24 21.13
N GLU A 143 8.16 28.31 22.06
CA GLU A 143 9.40 27.54 21.99
C GLU A 143 9.20 26.17 22.64
N TYR A 144 9.64 25.11 21.94
CA TYR A 144 9.51 23.73 22.38
C TYR A 144 10.81 22.95 22.14
N ASP A 145 11.20 22.08 23.07
CA ASP A 145 12.37 21.21 22.91
C ASP A 145 12.11 20.05 21.93
N ASN A 146 11.85 20.40 20.66
CA ASN A 146 11.64 19.44 19.57
C ASN A 146 12.92 18.64 19.26
N PRO A 147 12.80 17.36 18.83
CA PRO A 147 11.59 16.54 18.82
C PRO A 147 11.08 16.18 20.22
N LEU A 148 9.78 15.99 20.38
CA LEU A 148 9.10 15.67 21.63
C LEU A 148 8.83 14.17 21.75
N THR A 149 8.86 13.67 22.99
CA THR A 149 8.29 12.36 23.32
C THR A 149 6.76 12.43 23.37
N ALA A 150 6.07 11.28 23.35
CA ALA A 150 4.61 11.26 23.48
C ALA A 150 4.13 11.91 24.80
N THR A 151 4.87 11.68 25.89
CA THR A 151 4.62 12.30 27.20
C THR A 151 4.82 13.81 27.16
N ALA A 152 5.92 14.30 26.58
CA ALA A 152 6.16 15.74 26.46
C ALA A 152 5.10 16.42 25.59
N LEU A 153 4.74 15.79 24.47
CA LEU A 153 3.66 16.26 23.60
C LEU A 153 2.33 16.35 24.36
N TYR A 154 1.97 15.30 25.11
CA TYR A 154 0.76 15.28 25.93
C TYR A 154 0.69 16.44 26.94
N GLN A 155 1.78 16.69 27.67
CA GLN A 155 1.82 17.77 28.67
C GLN A 155 1.73 19.16 28.02
N LEU A 156 2.38 19.35 26.87
CA LEU A 156 2.34 20.61 26.13
C LEU A 156 0.97 20.86 25.49
N LEU A 157 0.32 19.83 24.94
CA LEU A 157 -1.02 19.94 24.36
C LEU A 157 -2.12 20.16 25.40
N LYS A 158 -1.88 19.79 26.68
CA LYS A 158 -2.76 20.13 27.81
C LYS A 158 -2.81 21.62 28.11
N LEU A 159 -1.79 22.38 27.73
CA LEU A 159 -1.76 23.82 27.96
C LEU A 159 -2.80 24.53 27.08
N PRO A 160 -3.51 25.54 27.60
CA PRO A 160 -4.47 26.28 26.79
C PRO A 160 -3.80 26.91 25.55
N ARG A 161 -4.49 26.81 24.40
CA ARG A 161 -4.04 27.40 23.14
C ARG A 161 -4.12 28.93 23.12
N PHE A 162 -5.07 29.48 23.85
CA PHE A 162 -5.44 30.89 23.76
C PHE A 162 -5.51 31.54 25.15
N GLY A 163 -5.13 32.82 25.22
CA GLY A 163 -5.37 33.66 26.41
C GLY A 163 -4.51 33.30 27.62
N VAL A 164 -3.32 32.74 27.39
CA VAL A 164 -2.34 32.48 28.46
C VAL A 164 -1.40 33.69 28.56
N ASP A 165 -1.31 34.28 29.74
CA ASP A 165 -0.47 35.45 29.95
C ASP A 165 1.01 35.13 29.64
N ASN A 166 1.65 36.02 28.87
CA ASN A 166 3.06 35.92 28.44
C ASN A 166 3.39 34.72 27.54
N VAL A 167 2.40 34.00 27.02
CA VAL A 167 2.59 32.93 26.04
C VAL A 167 1.83 33.28 24.77
N PRO A 168 2.47 33.23 23.58
CA PRO A 168 1.77 33.47 22.31
C PRO A 168 0.55 32.60 22.13
N ASP A 169 -0.50 33.14 21.53
CA ASP A 169 -1.66 32.36 21.12
C ASP A 169 -1.29 31.38 20.01
N ALA A 170 -1.76 30.14 20.10
CA ALA A 170 -1.53 29.08 19.12
C ALA A 170 -2.59 29.13 18.00
N ASP A 171 -2.70 30.25 17.30
CA ASP A 171 -3.65 30.45 16.18
C ASP A 171 -3.44 29.37 15.10
N ARG A 172 -2.17 29.15 14.72
CA ARG A 172 -1.72 28.06 13.87
C ARG A 172 -0.96 27.05 14.72
N ARG A 173 -1.45 25.81 14.76
CA ARG A 173 -0.78 24.67 15.41
C ARG A 173 -0.39 23.61 14.37
N LEU A 174 0.89 23.28 14.28
CA LEU A 174 1.35 22.14 13.50
C LEU A 174 1.82 21.03 14.43
N ILE A 175 1.34 19.83 14.17
CA ILE A 175 1.76 18.61 14.85
C ILE A 175 2.25 17.64 13.79
N TYR A 176 3.55 17.38 13.78
CA TYR A 176 4.18 16.37 12.93
C TYR A 176 4.61 15.20 13.79
N ILE A 177 4.29 13.97 13.40
CA ILE A 177 4.73 12.75 14.10
C ILE A 177 5.37 11.80 13.09
N SER A 178 6.61 11.41 13.34
CA SER A 178 7.31 10.36 12.61
C SER A 178 6.94 8.98 13.19
N ASN A 179 6.60 8.02 12.32
CA ASN A 179 6.12 6.67 12.65
C ASN A 179 5.10 6.68 13.80
N LEU A 180 3.86 7.04 13.48
CA LEU A 180 2.77 7.12 14.46
C LEU A 180 2.67 5.82 15.27
N ASP A 181 2.80 5.93 16.58
CA ASP A 181 2.70 4.81 17.52
C ASP A 181 1.50 4.99 18.47
N PRO A 182 1.12 3.93 19.22
CA PRO A 182 0.00 4.02 20.17
C PRO A 182 0.16 5.13 21.21
N TYR A 183 1.36 5.45 21.69
CA TYR A 183 1.57 6.48 22.72
C TYR A 183 1.28 7.88 22.18
N TYR A 184 1.72 8.17 20.96
CA TYR A 184 1.35 9.42 20.29
C TYR A 184 -0.15 9.49 20.02
N ILE A 185 -0.78 8.39 19.60
CA ILE A 185 -2.23 8.33 19.41
C ILE A 185 -2.95 8.65 20.73
N LEU A 186 -2.52 8.09 21.85
CA LEU A 186 -3.09 8.38 23.17
C LEU A 186 -2.92 9.84 23.57
N ALA A 187 -1.71 10.39 23.39
CA ALA A 187 -1.44 11.80 23.70
C ALA A 187 -2.37 12.73 22.92
N LEU A 188 -2.61 12.43 21.64
CA LEU A 188 -3.50 13.19 20.77
C LEU A 188 -4.98 12.98 21.12
N ALA A 189 -5.39 11.75 21.37
CA ALA A 189 -6.78 11.39 21.70
C ALA A 189 -7.26 12.10 22.98
N GLU A 190 -6.40 12.13 24.01
CA GLU A 190 -6.68 12.76 25.30
C GLU A 190 -6.72 14.29 25.25
N THR A 191 -6.02 14.90 24.28
CA THR A 191 -5.89 16.37 24.16
C THR A 191 -6.68 16.94 22.98
N ALA A 192 -7.45 16.10 22.29
CA ALA A 192 -8.32 16.53 21.21
C ALA A 192 -9.52 17.32 21.73
N SER A 193 -9.72 18.52 21.17
CA SER A 193 -10.94 19.28 21.38
C SER A 193 -12.11 18.72 20.56
N PHE A 194 -13.34 19.05 20.95
CA PHE A 194 -14.58 18.56 20.30
C PHE A 194 -14.61 18.71 18.77
N HIS A 195 -14.16 19.86 18.27
CA HIS A 195 -14.23 20.16 16.84
C HIS A 195 -13.16 19.42 16.03
N GLN A 196 -12.02 19.09 16.66
CA GLN A 196 -10.89 18.38 16.06
C GLN A 196 -11.07 16.87 16.09
N ARG A 197 -11.72 16.32 17.11
CA ARG A 197 -11.89 14.87 17.30
C ARG A 197 -12.34 14.14 16.03
N PRO A 198 -13.39 14.54 15.28
CA PRO A 198 -13.81 13.79 14.10
C PRO A 198 -12.73 13.72 13.01
N ALA A 199 -11.99 14.81 12.80
CA ALA A 199 -10.92 14.86 11.81
C ALA A 199 -9.72 14.02 12.25
N LEU A 200 -9.35 14.11 13.52
CA LEU A 200 -8.21 13.38 14.08
C LEU A 200 -8.48 11.86 14.20
N LYS A 201 -9.68 11.47 14.64
CA LYS A 201 -10.14 10.07 14.68
C LYS A 201 -10.01 9.42 13.31
N ASP A 202 -10.58 10.07 12.29
CA ASP A 202 -10.55 9.58 10.91
C ASP A 202 -9.12 9.56 10.35
N ALA A 203 -8.28 10.55 10.68
CA ALA A 203 -6.90 10.59 10.23
C ALA A 203 -6.03 9.48 10.83
N ILE A 204 -6.19 9.18 12.12
CA ILE A 204 -5.46 8.07 12.77
C ILE A 204 -5.85 6.74 12.14
N TRP A 205 -7.15 6.48 11.98
CA TRP A 205 -7.62 5.25 11.33
C TRP A 205 -7.10 5.12 9.90
N LYS A 206 -7.25 6.17 9.06
CA LYS A 206 -6.76 6.15 7.67
C LYS A 206 -5.25 5.96 7.58
N HIS A 207 -4.49 6.46 8.56
CA HIS A 207 -3.04 6.25 8.63
C HIS A 207 -2.68 4.79 8.95
N ILE A 208 -3.33 4.19 9.94
CA ILE A 208 -3.11 2.78 10.30
C ILE A 208 -3.52 1.86 9.14
N ALA A 209 -4.69 2.12 8.54
CA ALA A 209 -5.29 1.30 7.51
C ALA A 209 -4.70 1.48 6.09
N HIS A 210 -3.76 2.41 5.89
CA HIS A 210 -3.26 2.76 4.55
C HIS A 210 -4.36 3.16 3.55
N GLN A 211 -5.37 3.86 4.07
CA GLN A 211 -6.49 4.33 3.30
C GLN A 211 -6.11 5.59 2.53
N LEU A 212 -6.04 5.46 1.20
CA LEU A 212 -5.84 6.58 0.29
C LEU A 212 -7.04 7.54 0.32
N SER A 213 -6.77 8.84 0.34
CA SER A 213 -7.79 9.88 0.19
C SER A 213 -7.16 11.23 -0.17
N ILE A 214 -7.84 12.06 -0.96
CA ILE A 214 -7.50 13.47 -1.22
C ILE A 214 -8.82 14.20 -1.37
N TRP A 215 -9.19 15.06 -0.40
CA TRP A 215 -10.49 15.72 -0.44
C TRP A 215 -10.60 16.90 0.53
N VAL A 216 -11.70 17.63 0.38
CA VAL A 216 -12.11 18.74 1.24
C VAL A 216 -13.49 18.46 1.80
N ASP A 217 -13.61 18.55 3.13
CA ASP A 217 -14.85 18.38 3.87
C ASP A 217 -15.29 19.69 4.49
N ILE A 218 -16.50 20.13 4.13
CA ILE A 218 -17.16 21.28 4.73
C ILE A 218 -18.59 20.84 5.07
N PRO A 219 -18.89 20.56 6.35
CA PRO A 219 -20.22 20.11 6.75
C PRO A 219 -21.29 21.14 6.36
N SER A 220 -22.34 20.68 5.69
CA SER A 220 -23.47 21.54 5.28
C SER A 220 -24.40 21.93 6.43
N ARG A 221 -24.25 21.28 7.59
CA ARG A 221 -25.06 21.50 8.79
C ARG A 221 -24.18 21.45 10.04
N GLY A 222 -24.64 22.13 11.07
CA GLY A 222 -23.99 22.15 12.38
C GLY A 222 -22.94 23.26 12.50
N PHE A 223 -21.93 23.01 13.32
CA PHE A 223 -20.85 23.95 13.55
C PHE A 223 -19.98 24.05 12.29
N ALA A 224 -20.02 25.21 11.63
CA ALA A 224 -19.21 25.46 10.45
C ALA A 224 -17.74 25.27 10.79
N LYS A 225 -17.08 24.37 10.07
CA LYS A 225 -15.65 24.05 10.16
C LYS A 225 -15.22 23.53 8.80
N PHE A 226 -13.93 23.59 8.53
CA PHE A 226 -13.39 22.97 7.33
C PHE A 226 -12.40 21.88 7.71
N ARG A 227 -12.21 20.96 6.78
CA ARG A 227 -11.16 19.95 6.83
C ARG A 227 -10.60 19.73 5.43
N LEU A 228 -9.29 19.88 5.30
CA LEU A 228 -8.53 19.62 4.07
C LEU A 228 -7.63 18.43 4.38
N GLU A 229 -7.68 17.36 3.60
CA GLU A 229 -6.86 16.20 3.92
C GLU A 229 -6.36 15.44 2.70
N PHE A 230 -5.19 14.84 2.86
CA PHE A 230 -4.68 13.85 1.95
C PHE A 230 -3.93 12.74 2.70
N PHE A 231 -4.06 11.53 2.19
CA PHE A 231 -3.45 10.31 2.70
C PHE A 231 -2.84 9.62 1.50
N LEU A 232 -1.52 9.59 1.42
CA LEU A 232 -0.79 9.11 0.26
C LEU A 232 0.04 7.90 0.68
N PRO A 233 -0.50 6.68 0.54
CA PRO A 233 0.29 5.46 0.62
C PRO A 233 1.18 5.32 -0.63
N TYR A 234 2.46 5.01 -0.43
CA TYR A 234 3.47 4.84 -1.48
C TYR A 234 4.50 3.80 -1.07
N PHE A 235 5.22 3.26 -2.05
CA PHE A 235 6.27 2.29 -1.76
C PHE A 235 7.65 2.93 -1.79
N VAL A 236 8.47 2.56 -0.81
CA VAL A 236 9.88 2.93 -0.75
C VAL A 236 10.74 1.69 -0.92
N LEU A 237 11.75 1.78 -1.77
CA LEU A 237 12.72 0.71 -2.00
C LEU A 237 13.99 1.03 -1.21
N THR A 238 14.39 0.12 -0.32
CA THR A 238 15.55 0.30 0.55
C THR A 238 16.53 -0.84 0.33
N SER A 239 17.83 -0.53 0.39
CA SER A 239 18.88 -1.55 0.42
C SER A 239 19.32 -1.82 1.85
N LEU A 240 19.38 -3.09 2.26
CA LEU A 240 19.87 -3.45 3.58
C LEU A 240 21.39 -3.15 3.69
N PRO A 241 21.85 -2.47 4.76
CA PRO A 241 23.27 -2.34 5.03
C PRO A 241 23.93 -3.72 5.22
N GLN A 242 25.18 -3.83 4.79
CA GLN A 242 25.93 -5.07 4.81
C GLN A 242 26.51 -5.30 6.22
N GLY A 243 25.88 -6.19 7.00
CA GLY A 243 26.31 -6.56 8.37
C GLY A 243 25.26 -6.25 9.43
N GLY A 244 24.04 -6.75 9.23
CA GLY A 244 22.84 -6.34 9.99
C GLY A 244 22.98 -6.43 11.52
N PRO A 245 22.15 -5.67 12.25
CA PRO A 245 22.04 -5.80 13.70
C PRO A 245 21.73 -7.26 14.07
N SER A 246 22.39 -7.74 15.13
CA SER A 246 22.16 -9.06 15.73
C SER A 246 20.65 -9.32 15.90
N GLU A 247 20.21 -10.56 15.69
CA GLU A 247 18.81 -11.04 15.85
C GLU A 247 18.19 -10.76 17.24
N GLU A 248 18.88 -10.06 18.15
CA GLU A 248 18.46 -9.81 19.53
C GLU A 248 17.56 -8.57 19.70
N THR A 249 17.41 -7.69 18.70
CA THR A 249 16.54 -6.50 18.82
C THR A 249 15.17 -6.63 18.15
N THR A 250 14.79 -7.81 17.65
CA THR A 250 13.55 -8.04 16.86
C THR A 250 12.24 -8.03 17.66
N ASN A 251 12.23 -7.60 18.93
CA ASN A 251 11.03 -7.69 19.77
C ASN A 251 10.14 -6.43 19.80
N SER A 252 10.49 -5.33 19.12
CA SER A 252 9.52 -4.25 18.88
C SER A 252 8.79 -4.46 17.55
N LYS A 253 7.64 -5.12 17.63
CA LYS A 253 6.61 -5.33 16.60
C LYS A 253 6.43 -4.16 15.60
N SER A 254 7.15 -4.16 14.49
CA SER A 254 6.67 -3.62 13.21
C SER A 254 6.77 -4.68 12.10
N SER A 255 6.51 -5.95 12.47
CA SER A 255 6.74 -7.16 11.67
C SER A 255 5.86 -7.32 10.41
N GLY A 256 5.23 -6.26 9.91
CA GLY A 256 4.28 -6.32 8.79
C GLY A 256 4.59 -5.46 7.57
N LYS A 257 5.54 -4.51 7.65
CA LYS A 257 5.68 -3.48 6.59
C LYS A 257 6.72 -3.76 5.50
N TRP A 258 7.56 -4.77 5.66
CA TRP A 258 8.66 -5.06 4.73
C TRP A 258 8.40 -6.30 3.86
N GLU A 259 8.49 -6.15 2.54
CA GLU A 259 8.44 -7.25 1.59
C GLU A 259 9.83 -7.45 0.95
N ASP A 260 10.36 -8.67 1.03
CA ASP A 260 11.67 -9.02 0.46
C ASP A 260 11.62 -9.03 -1.08
N LEU A 261 12.45 -8.19 -1.70
CA LEU A 261 12.63 -8.11 -3.15
C LEU A 261 13.94 -8.75 -3.62
N SER A 262 14.62 -9.52 -2.77
CA SER A 262 15.85 -10.25 -3.13
C SER A 262 15.70 -11.18 -4.33
N PHE A 263 14.48 -11.58 -4.70
CA PHE A 263 14.24 -12.36 -5.92
C PHE A 263 14.49 -11.57 -7.21
N LEU A 264 14.45 -10.23 -7.17
CA LEU A 264 14.79 -9.35 -8.30
C LEU A 264 16.31 -9.24 -8.50
N ASP A 265 17.11 -9.61 -7.51
CA ASP A 265 18.56 -9.52 -7.58
C ASP A 265 19.14 -10.68 -8.40
N ILE A 266 19.31 -10.42 -9.70
CA ILE A 266 19.93 -11.34 -10.64
C ILE A 266 21.42 -10.99 -10.70
N ARG A 267 22.22 -11.83 -10.02
CA ARG A 267 23.67 -11.75 -9.86
C ARG A 267 24.39 -11.18 -11.08
N THR A 268 25.15 -10.09 -10.89
CA THR A 268 26.27 -9.78 -11.76
C THR A 268 27.49 -10.56 -11.28
N SER A 269 28.12 -11.31 -12.17
CA SER A 269 29.25 -12.20 -11.88
C SER A 269 30.54 -11.53 -11.35
N LYS A 270 30.49 -10.24 -10.99
CA LYS A 270 31.67 -9.42 -10.69
C LYS A 270 31.75 -8.88 -9.26
N THR A 271 30.71 -9.07 -8.44
CA THR A 271 30.78 -8.71 -7.01
C THR A 271 30.22 -9.85 -6.17
N PRO A 272 30.99 -10.44 -5.23
CA PRO A 272 30.58 -11.60 -4.44
C PRO A 272 29.56 -11.28 -3.34
N HIS A 273 28.94 -10.09 -3.35
CA HIS A 273 28.13 -9.59 -2.25
C HIS A 273 26.70 -9.32 -2.71
N LYS A 274 25.75 -9.93 -1.99
CA LYS A 274 24.31 -9.88 -2.26
C LYS A 274 23.71 -8.66 -1.55
N GLN A 275 23.26 -7.66 -2.30
CA GLN A 275 22.56 -6.52 -1.72
C GLN A 275 21.07 -6.87 -1.67
N ALA A 276 20.56 -7.17 -0.48
CA ALA A 276 19.13 -7.46 -0.31
C ALA A 276 18.34 -6.15 -0.41
N TYR A 277 17.37 -6.12 -1.33
CA TYR A 277 16.43 -5.02 -1.46
C TYR A 277 15.13 -5.38 -0.74
N GLN A 278 14.56 -4.41 -0.04
CA GLN A 278 13.28 -4.54 0.63
C GLN A 278 12.33 -3.43 0.18
N LEU A 279 11.05 -3.77 0.10
CA LEU A 279 9.97 -2.86 -0.19
C LEU A 279 9.26 -2.50 1.11
N TYR A 280 9.16 -1.22 1.39
CA TYR A 280 8.41 -0.68 2.52
C TYR A 280 7.11 -0.06 2.02
N ASP A 281 5.97 -0.44 2.60
CA ASP A 281 4.70 0.26 2.41
C ASP A 281 4.69 1.45 3.37
N ALA A 282 4.94 2.65 2.83
CA ALA A 282 5.04 3.90 3.58
C ALA A 282 3.78 4.74 3.37
N GLN A 283 3.48 5.58 4.36
CA GLN A 283 2.39 6.52 4.23
C GLN A 283 2.72 7.91 4.76
N VAL A 284 2.20 8.91 4.05
CA VAL A 284 2.08 10.28 4.54
C VAL A 284 0.60 10.59 4.70
N SER A 285 0.21 11.13 5.84
CA SER A 285 -1.16 11.53 6.15
C SER A 285 -1.16 12.94 6.69
N VAL A 286 -1.89 13.83 6.05
CA VAL A 286 -1.98 15.23 6.46
C VAL A 286 -3.46 15.60 6.52
N VAL A 287 -3.87 16.11 7.68
CA VAL A 287 -5.20 16.69 7.88
C VAL A 287 -5.05 18.08 8.46
N ILE A 288 -5.65 19.05 7.80
CA ILE A 288 -5.77 20.43 8.26
C ILE A 288 -7.23 20.65 8.63
N CYS A 289 -7.51 21.02 9.87
CA CYS A 289 -8.87 21.36 10.27
C CYS A 289 -8.89 22.67 11.07
N GLY A 290 -9.95 23.42 10.90
CA GLY A 290 -10.03 24.75 11.47
C GLY A 290 -11.43 25.31 11.49
N VAL A 291 -11.55 26.39 12.25
CA VAL A 291 -12.77 27.18 12.34
C VAL A 291 -12.70 28.35 11.35
N ASP A 292 -11.54 28.89 11.05
CA ASP A 292 -11.40 29.95 10.07
C ASP A 292 -9.97 29.98 9.54
N ASP A 293 -9.71 30.85 8.58
CA ASP A 293 -8.40 30.96 7.94
C ASP A 293 -7.32 31.48 8.90
N SER A 294 -7.69 32.02 10.07
CA SER A 294 -6.76 32.47 11.10
C SER A 294 -6.49 31.42 12.18
N ARG A 295 -7.42 30.49 12.43
CA ARG A 295 -7.33 29.51 13.52
C ARG A 295 -7.55 28.09 13.02
N TRP A 296 -6.44 27.37 12.91
CA TRP A 296 -6.42 26.01 12.39
C TRP A 296 -5.31 25.16 13.02
N VAL A 297 -5.45 23.84 12.87
CA VAL A 297 -4.47 22.85 13.28
C VAL A 297 -4.19 21.91 12.13
N THR A 298 -2.92 21.52 11.98
CA THR A 298 -2.50 20.46 11.07
C THR A 298 -1.93 19.31 11.85
N TYR A 299 -2.42 18.11 11.55
CA TYR A 299 -1.81 16.86 11.97
C TYR A 299 -1.15 16.22 10.75
N ALA A 300 0.13 15.88 10.87
CA ALA A 300 0.89 15.17 9.86
C ALA A 300 1.52 13.92 10.44
N PHE A 301 1.17 12.76 9.91
CA PHE A 301 1.74 11.46 10.27
C PHE A 301 2.55 10.94 9.10
N VAL A 302 3.84 10.67 9.32
CA VAL A 302 4.76 10.24 8.27
C VAL A 302 5.53 9.01 8.70
N ASP A 303 5.41 7.95 7.91
CA ASP A 303 6.30 6.80 8.03
C ASP A 303 7.70 7.18 7.53
N ASN A 304 8.69 7.13 8.43
CA ASN A 304 10.10 7.35 8.16
C ASN A 304 10.90 6.05 8.37
N GLN A 305 11.93 5.86 7.54
CA GLN A 305 12.84 4.71 7.57
C GLN A 305 14.08 4.92 8.43
N VAL A 306 14.36 6.16 8.83
CA VAL A 306 15.53 6.50 9.64
C VAL A 306 15.36 5.91 11.04
N ASP A 307 16.40 5.23 11.53
CA ASP A 307 16.42 4.62 12.86
C ASP A 307 16.24 5.71 13.92
N ASP A 308 15.48 5.41 14.98
CA ASP A 308 15.08 6.39 15.99
C ASP A 308 16.27 7.09 16.68
N ALA A 309 17.46 6.48 16.65
CA ALA A 309 18.70 7.03 17.17
C ALA A 309 19.23 8.24 16.37
N ASP A 310 19.04 8.26 15.05
CA ASP A 310 19.50 9.37 14.19
C ASP A 310 18.60 10.61 14.32
N LEU A 311 17.38 10.45 14.87
CA LEU A 311 16.46 11.55 15.16
C LEU A 311 16.83 12.33 16.44
N GLU A 312 17.61 11.73 17.34
CA GLU A 312 18.07 12.39 18.57
C GLU A 312 19.15 13.44 18.30
N ASP A 313 19.89 13.31 17.19
CA ASP A 313 20.92 14.27 16.74
C ASP A 313 20.33 15.49 16.00
N GLU A 314 19.05 15.45 15.58
CA GLU A 314 18.30 16.62 15.07
C GLU A 314 17.78 17.48 16.23
N ASN A 315 18.69 17.99 17.08
CA ASN A 315 18.30 18.96 18.10
C ASN A 315 18.03 20.32 17.43
N ASP A 316 16.76 20.62 17.16
CA ASP A 316 16.30 21.90 16.61
C ASP A 316 16.31 23.00 17.70
N SER A 317 17.46 23.24 18.36
CA SER A 317 17.57 24.26 19.41
C SER A 317 17.41 25.67 18.84
N TYR A 318 16.64 26.53 19.52
CA TYR A 318 16.37 27.88 19.04
C TYR A 318 17.58 28.81 19.19
N GLU A 319 18.45 28.89 18.19
CA GLU A 319 19.52 29.89 18.11
C GLU A 319 19.06 31.15 17.34
N GLU A 320 19.40 32.33 17.88
CA GLU A 320 19.05 33.62 17.28
C GLU A 320 19.73 33.80 15.91
N GLY A 321 18.93 33.93 14.85
CA GLY A 321 19.42 34.09 13.46
C GLY A 321 19.34 32.84 12.58
N GLN A 322 18.90 31.70 13.12
CA GLN A 322 18.73 30.46 12.35
C GLN A 322 17.38 30.41 11.61
N VAL A 323 17.38 29.83 10.40
CA VAL A 323 16.16 29.56 9.63
C VAL A 323 15.51 28.30 10.17
N TYR A 324 14.38 28.44 10.88
CA TYR A 324 13.61 27.28 11.32
C TYR A 324 12.87 26.68 10.15
N ARG A 325 12.86 25.35 10.08
CA ARG A 325 12.26 24.61 8.97
C ARG A 325 10.86 24.11 9.35
N ASP A 326 9.88 24.33 8.47
CA ASP A 326 8.57 23.71 8.62
C ASP A 326 8.69 22.21 8.29
N LYS A 327 8.68 21.34 9.31
CA LYS A 327 8.87 19.88 9.15
C LYS A 327 7.78 19.21 8.30
N ILE A 328 6.57 19.80 8.26
CA ILE A 328 5.46 19.27 7.47
C ILE A 328 5.63 19.69 6.02
N ALA A 329 5.87 20.97 5.75
CA ALA A 329 5.84 21.50 4.40
C ALA A 329 7.18 21.39 3.64
N SER A 330 8.28 21.19 4.36
CA SER A 330 9.61 21.07 3.74
C SER A 330 9.93 19.65 3.26
N ASP A 331 10.85 19.57 2.30
CA ASP A 331 11.51 18.34 1.84
C ASP A 331 13.01 18.58 1.60
N HIS A 332 13.76 17.55 1.21
CA HIS A 332 15.21 17.63 1.03
C HIS A 332 15.67 18.63 -0.04
N ASN A 333 14.79 19.05 -0.94
CA ASN A 333 15.10 19.95 -2.04
C ASN A 333 14.51 21.36 -1.85
N HIS A 334 13.51 21.50 -0.98
CA HIS A 334 12.82 22.75 -0.71
C HIS A 334 12.56 22.93 0.79
N GLU A 335 13.22 23.93 1.37
CA GLU A 335 13.07 24.30 2.77
C GLU A 335 12.12 25.48 2.89
N ILE A 336 11.05 25.27 3.64
CA ILE A 336 10.08 26.32 3.96
C ILE A 336 10.44 26.90 5.30
N ASN A 337 10.71 28.20 5.30
CA ASN A 337 11.07 28.94 6.50
C ASN A 337 9.85 29.07 7.41
N ALA A 338 9.84 28.36 8.53
CA ALA A 338 8.78 28.42 9.52
C ALA A 338 8.62 29.83 10.11
N ASN A 339 9.68 30.65 10.16
CA ASN A 339 9.61 32.07 10.57
C ASN A 339 8.83 32.96 9.61
N GLN A 340 8.49 32.46 8.43
CA GLN A 340 7.58 33.12 7.49
C GLN A 340 6.39 32.18 7.27
N PRO A 341 5.53 31.98 8.29
CA PRO A 341 4.50 30.97 8.23
C PRO A 341 3.47 31.33 7.16
N ILE A 342 3.05 30.32 6.41
CA ILE A 342 1.91 30.42 5.50
C ILE A 342 0.65 30.45 6.38
N GLY A 343 -0.01 31.61 6.42
CA GLY A 343 -1.18 31.82 7.27
C GLY A 343 -2.45 31.16 6.72
N ASN A 344 -2.63 31.18 5.40
CA ASN A 344 -3.85 30.63 4.79
C ASN A 344 -3.79 29.07 4.77
N PRO A 345 -4.77 28.37 5.35
CA PRO A 345 -4.75 26.90 5.44
C PRO A 345 -4.85 26.23 4.06
N ARG A 346 -5.52 26.85 3.08
CA ARG A 346 -5.66 26.31 1.73
C ARG A 346 -4.37 26.46 0.93
N GLU A 347 -3.69 27.60 1.06
CA GLU A 347 -2.34 27.78 0.49
C GLU A 347 -1.36 26.78 1.10
N TYR A 348 -1.39 26.63 2.43
CA TYR A 348 -0.56 25.67 3.14
C TYR A 348 -0.82 24.23 2.67
N PHE A 349 -2.09 23.84 2.51
CA PHE A 349 -2.47 22.52 1.98
C PHE A 349 -1.81 22.21 0.64
N LEU A 350 -1.85 23.15 -0.32
CA LEU A 350 -1.29 22.96 -1.65
C LEU A 350 0.22 22.83 -1.62
N ILE A 351 0.89 23.65 -0.81
CA ILE A 351 2.35 23.61 -0.67
C ILE A 351 2.80 22.28 -0.03
N VAL A 352 2.12 21.83 1.02
CA VAL A 352 2.43 20.54 1.64
C VAL A 352 2.13 19.39 0.67
N LEU A 353 1.02 19.44 -0.06
CA LEU A 353 0.68 18.42 -1.07
C LEU A 353 1.72 18.36 -2.19
N GLU A 354 2.19 19.51 -2.69
CA GLU A 354 3.27 19.59 -3.68
C GLU A 354 4.52 18.86 -3.19
N SER A 355 4.99 19.20 -1.98
CA SER A 355 6.19 18.61 -1.40
C SER A 355 6.04 17.09 -1.22
N LYS A 356 4.93 16.64 -0.59
CA LYS A 356 4.76 15.22 -0.25
C LYS A 356 4.49 14.33 -1.47
N VAL A 357 3.75 14.80 -2.47
CA VAL A 357 3.61 14.06 -3.75
C VAL A 357 4.94 14.04 -4.50
N GLY A 358 5.76 15.10 -4.39
CA GLY A 358 7.13 15.13 -4.93
C GLY A 358 8.03 14.03 -4.35
N ILE A 359 8.02 13.83 -3.03
CA ILE A 359 8.74 12.73 -2.36
C ILE A 359 8.21 11.36 -2.84
N ALA A 360 6.89 11.20 -2.92
CA ALA A 360 6.29 9.97 -3.42
C ALA A 360 6.71 9.68 -4.87
N LEU A 361 6.74 10.68 -5.75
CA LEU A 361 7.19 10.54 -7.13
C LEU A 361 8.64 10.04 -7.19
N GLN A 362 9.57 10.63 -6.45
CA GLN A 362 10.96 10.21 -6.44
C GLN A 362 11.11 8.73 -6.02
N SER A 363 10.35 8.32 -4.99
CA SER A 363 10.31 6.94 -4.53
C SER A 363 9.79 5.99 -5.62
N TRP A 364 8.70 6.37 -6.29
CA TRP A 364 8.13 5.62 -7.40
C TRP A 364 9.08 5.53 -8.61
N GLU A 365 9.73 6.62 -9.00
CA GLU A 365 10.70 6.63 -10.09
C GLU A 365 11.87 5.67 -9.81
N HIS A 366 12.39 5.70 -8.58
CA HIS A 366 13.46 4.81 -8.15
C HIS A 366 13.04 3.34 -8.21
N LEU A 367 11.87 3.02 -7.63
CA LEU A 367 11.32 1.67 -7.60
C LEU A 367 11.03 1.12 -9.00
N VAL A 368 10.29 1.86 -9.83
CA VAL A 368 9.92 1.43 -11.19
C VAL A 368 11.17 1.22 -12.05
N ARG A 369 12.17 2.10 -11.93
CA ARG A 369 13.46 1.95 -12.62
C ARG A 369 14.21 0.71 -12.16
N HIS A 370 14.16 0.38 -10.87
CA HIS A 370 14.79 -0.83 -10.35
C HIS A 370 14.13 -2.10 -10.90
N VAL A 371 12.79 -2.18 -10.83
CA VAL A 371 12.02 -3.32 -11.33
C VAL A 371 12.20 -3.51 -12.83
N GLU A 372 12.15 -2.42 -13.62
CA GLU A 372 12.40 -2.46 -15.06
C GLU A 372 13.79 -3.04 -15.38
N ARG A 373 14.84 -2.57 -14.69
CA ARG A 373 16.20 -3.09 -14.89
C ARG A 373 16.31 -4.57 -14.55
N ALA A 374 15.66 -5.01 -13.48
CA ALA A 374 15.64 -6.43 -13.09
C ALA A 374 14.97 -7.28 -14.18
N ILE A 375 13.84 -6.82 -14.74
CA ILE A 375 13.14 -7.50 -15.85
C ILE A 375 13.99 -7.54 -17.11
N ASN A 376 14.58 -6.42 -17.52
CA ASN A 376 15.41 -6.37 -18.71
C ASN A 376 16.63 -7.30 -18.58
N ARG A 377 17.29 -7.30 -17.42
CA ARG A 377 18.40 -8.21 -17.14
C ARG A 377 17.96 -9.67 -17.14
N HIS A 378 16.80 -9.99 -16.58
CA HIS A 378 16.27 -11.35 -16.63
C HIS A 378 16.06 -11.82 -18.07
N ASN A 379 15.46 -10.97 -18.91
CA ASN A 379 15.21 -11.27 -20.32
C ASN A 379 16.51 -11.44 -21.13
N GLU A 380 17.58 -10.71 -20.79
CA GLU A 380 18.90 -10.84 -21.42
C GLU A 380 19.62 -12.15 -21.05
N LEU A 381 19.50 -12.60 -19.79
CA LEU A 381 20.15 -13.81 -19.29
C LEU A 381 19.37 -15.09 -19.60
N HIS A 382 18.05 -14.99 -19.61
CA HIS A 382 17.14 -16.08 -19.95
C HIS A 382 16.23 -15.68 -21.12
N PRO A 383 16.78 -15.45 -22.33
CA PRO A 383 15.96 -15.29 -23.51
C PRO A 383 14.98 -16.46 -23.57
N ALA A 384 13.67 -16.16 -23.69
CA ALA A 384 12.66 -17.17 -23.97
C ALA A 384 13.01 -18.01 -25.22
N THR A 385 14.00 -17.58 -26.01
CA THR A 385 14.56 -18.21 -27.21
C THR A 385 15.86 -19.00 -27.00
N LEU A 386 16.36 -19.25 -25.78
CA LEU A 386 17.57 -20.07 -25.58
C LEU A 386 17.33 -21.53 -26.00
N SER A 387 17.68 -21.75 -27.27
CA SER A 387 18.22 -22.91 -27.95
C SER A 387 18.00 -24.29 -27.32
N SER A 388 17.23 -25.09 -28.06
CA SER A 388 17.04 -26.54 -27.95
C SER A 388 18.33 -27.38 -28.09
N ASN A 389 19.53 -26.79 -28.09
CA ASN A 389 20.77 -27.47 -28.45
C ASN A 389 21.68 -27.82 -27.25
N SER A 390 21.25 -27.61 -26.01
CA SER A 390 22.00 -28.06 -24.83
C SER A 390 21.53 -29.46 -24.42
N GLU A 391 22.31 -30.49 -24.79
CA GLU A 391 22.06 -31.92 -24.53
C GLU A 391 22.07 -32.33 -23.04
N LYS A 392 21.98 -31.40 -22.08
CA LYS A 392 21.89 -31.71 -20.63
C LYS A 392 20.46 -31.54 -20.13
N THR A 393 19.65 -32.55 -20.41
CA THR A 393 18.19 -32.62 -20.16
C THR A 393 17.77 -32.35 -18.70
N GLY A 394 18.66 -32.53 -17.72
CA GLY A 394 18.34 -32.33 -16.30
C GLY A 394 18.50 -30.89 -15.77
N ASP A 395 19.37 -30.08 -16.38
CA ASP A 395 19.66 -28.72 -15.91
C ASP A 395 18.64 -27.69 -16.47
N ASN A 396 18.11 -27.98 -17.66
CA ASN A 396 17.16 -27.13 -18.38
C ASN A 396 15.79 -27.04 -17.69
N THR A 397 15.23 -28.17 -17.21
CA THR A 397 13.94 -28.19 -16.49
C THR A 397 13.95 -27.35 -15.20
N ILE A 398 15.07 -27.41 -14.47
CA ILE A 398 15.28 -26.66 -13.23
C ILE A 398 15.37 -25.16 -13.53
N ASP A 399 16.05 -24.76 -14.61
CA ASP A 399 16.17 -23.37 -15.03
C ASP A 399 14.82 -22.78 -15.51
N ILE A 400 14.04 -23.54 -16.29
CA ILE A 400 12.70 -23.12 -16.75
C ILE A 400 11.76 -22.93 -15.55
N LYS A 401 11.76 -23.85 -14.58
CA LYS A 401 10.92 -23.73 -13.38
C LYS A 401 11.29 -22.50 -12.55
N LYS A 402 12.59 -22.23 -12.35
CA LYS A 402 13.05 -21.02 -11.65
C LYS A 402 12.64 -19.74 -12.39
N THR A 403 12.77 -19.73 -13.70
CA THR A 403 12.36 -18.62 -14.57
C THR A 403 10.85 -18.37 -14.47
N PHE A 404 10.05 -19.44 -14.46
CA PHE A 404 8.60 -19.36 -14.27
C PHE A 404 8.22 -18.80 -12.88
N ASP A 405 8.82 -19.33 -11.81
CA ASP A 405 8.59 -18.85 -10.44
C ASP A 405 8.98 -17.38 -10.29
N TRP A 406 10.12 -16.98 -10.87
CA TRP A 406 10.57 -15.59 -10.91
C TRP A 406 9.54 -14.71 -11.64
N THR A 407 9.10 -15.13 -12.82
CA THR A 407 8.12 -14.37 -13.62
C THR A 407 6.79 -14.19 -12.88
N LEU A 408 6.33 -15.22 -12.18
CA LEU A 408 5.10 -15.16 -11.39
C LEU A 408 5.21 -14.17 -10.22
N ARG A 409 6.34 -14.19 -9.48
CA ARG A 409 6.61 -13.24 -8.39
C ARG A 409 6.70 -11.81 -8.92
N THR A 410 7.42 -11.60 -10.02
CA THR A 410 7.52 -10.30 -10.69
C THR A 410 6.14 -9.78 -11.12
N ARG A 411 5.30 -10.64 -11.70
CA ARG A 411 3.93 -10.27 -12.07
C ARG A 411 3.10 -9.85 -10.86
N LYS A 412 3.18 -10.60 -9.75
CA LYS A 412 2.47 -10.27 -8.50
C LYS A 412 2.90 -8.90 -7.98
N LEU A 413 4.22 -8.62 -7.97
CA LEU A 413 4.76 -7.32 -7.60
C LEU A 413 4.23 -6.21 -8.51
N LEU A 414 4.36 -6.36 -9.83
CA LEU A 414 3.91 -5.35 -10.80
C LEU A 414 2.41 -5.03 -10.64
N HIS A 415 1.59 -6.06 -10.41
CA HIS A 415 0.17 -5.88 -10.15
C HIS A 415 -0.09 -5.06 -8.88
N LYS A 416 0.60 -5.38 -7.77
CA LYS A 416 0.51 -4.63 -6.50
C LYS A 416 0.94 -3.16 -6.68
N LEU A 417 2.07 -2.93 -7.35
CA LEU A 417 2.59 -1.58 -7.62
C LEU A 417 1.63 -0.76 -8.48
N LYS A 418 1.15 -1.35 -9.58
CA LYS A 418 0.19 -0.71 -10.46
C LYS A 418 -1.11 -0.37 -9.73
N PHE A 419 -1.69 -1.32 -9.00
CA PHE A 419 -2.94 -1.12 -8.27
C PHE A 419 -2.86 0.09 -7.33
N ARG A 420 -1.80 0.20 -6.52
CA ARG A 420 -1.59 1.33 -5.61
C ARG A 420 -1.48 2.66 -6.37
N LEU A 421 -0.68 2.69 -7.43
CA LEU A 421 -0.44 3.91 -8.21
C LEU A 421 -1.69 4.36 -8.98
N SER A 422 -2.44 3.44 -9.58
CA SER A 422 -3.72 3.71 -10.24
C SER A 422 -4.71 4.34 -9.27
N ALA A 423 -4.86 3.77 -8.05
CA ALA A 423 -5.74 4.33 -7.04
C ALA A 423 -5.35 5.79 -6.70
N THR A 424 -4.06 6.07 -6.51
CA THR A 424 -3.55 7.42 -6.23
C THR A 424 -3.87 8.41 -7.36
N ILE A 425 -3.77 7.98 -8.62
CA ILE A 425 -4.13 8.79 -9.79
C ILE A 425 -5.64 9.03 -9.83
N GLU A 426 -6.46 8.01 -9.58
CA GLU A 426 -7.93 8.12 -9.56
C GLU A 426 -8.42 9.08 -8.46
N ALA A 427 -7.83 9.01 -7.26
CA ALA A 427 -8.16 9.94 -6.17
C ALA A 427 -7.84 11.40 -6.57
N TRP A 428 -6.69 11.64 -7.21
CA TRP A 428 -6.34 12.95 -7.73
C TRP A 428 -7.29 13.40 -8.86
N GLU A 429 -7.61 12.52 -9.81
CA GLU A 429 -8.54 12.82 -10.91
C GLU A 429 -9.94 13.19 -10.40
N SER A 430 -10.41 12.51 -9.33
CA SER A 430 -11.64 12.86 -8.63
C SER A 430 -11.54 14.25 -7.98
N PHE A 431 -10.43 14.54 -7.30
CA PHE A 431 -10.17 15.84 -6.66
C PHE A 431 -10.17 17.01 -7.66
N ILE A 432 -9.53 16.84 -8.83
CA ILE A 432 -9.46 17.88 -9.87
C ILE A 432 -10.62 17.87 -10.88
N SER A 433 -11.62 17.01 -10.69
CA SER A 433 -12.76 16.94 -11.59
C SER A 433 -13.53 18.28 -11.62
N PRO A 434 -14.31 18.59 -12.67
CA PRO A 434 -15.05 19.86 -12.77
C PRO A 434 -16.05 20.12 -11.62
N ASP A 435 -16.45 19.08 -10.90
CA ASP A 435 -17.30 19.13 -9.70
C ASP A 435 -16.54 18.64 -8.43
N GLY A 436 -15.23 18.50 -8.55
CA GLY A 436 -14.30 18.07 -7.52
C GLY A 436 -13.97 19.17 -6.51
N ASP A 437 -13.17 18.80 -5.53
CA ASP A 437 -12.83 19.68 -4.39
C ASP A 437 -11.79 20.74 -4.74
N ILE A 438 -11.12 20.64 -5.90
CA ILE A 438 -10.20 21.68 -6.39
C ILE A 438 -10.87 23.06 -6.48
N ARG A 439 -12.19 23.12 -6.63
CA ARG A 439 -12.95 24.37 -6.73
C ARG A 439 -12.94 25.19 -5.45
N TYR A 440 -12.67 24.58 -4.30
CA TYR A 440 -12.48 25.31 -3.05
C TYR A 440 -11.22 26.19 -3.04
N PHE A 441 -10.40 26.14 -4.09
CA PHE A 441 -9.15 26.89 -4.23
C PHE A 441 -9.22 27.94 -5.37
N ASP A 442 -10.33 28.05 -6.10
CA ASP A 442 -10.45 28.92 -7.29
C ASP A 442 -10.26 30.42 -6.96
N ASP A 443 -10.73 30.86 -5.79
CA ASP A 443 -10.65 32.26 -5.34
C ASP A 443 -9.25 32.68 -4.85
N LEU A 444 -8.35 31.72 -4.62
CA LEU A 444 -6.96 32.03 -4.22
C LEU A 444 -6.17 32.66 -5.38
N GLU A 445 -6.52 32.37 -6.64
CA GLU A 445 -5.88 32.97 -7.82
C GLU A 445 -6.21 34.47 -7.96
N ASP A 446 -7.37 34.90 -7.46
CA ASP A 446 -7.90 36.26 -7.62
C ASP A 446 -7.63 37.18 -6.41
N SER A 447 -6.97 36.66 -5.36
CA SER A 447 -6.73 37.41 -4.13
C SER A 447 -5.69 38.53 -4.33
N PRO A 448 -6.02 39.81 -4.03
CA PRO A 448 -5.10 40.93 -4.18
C PRO A 448 -4.05 41.04 -3.06
N THR A 449 -4.16 40.22 -2.00
CA THR A 449 -3.36 40.34 -0.76
C THR A 449 -2.28 39.27 -0.57
N GLY A 450 -2.31 38.17 -1.33
CA GLY A 450 -1.24 37.17 -1.39
C GLY A 450 -0.43 37.30 -2.67
N SER A 451 0.75 36.70 -2.76
CA SER A 451 1.48 36.57 -4.02
C SER A 451 0.81 35.46 -4.86
N PRO A 452 -0.11 35.77 -5.80
CA PRO A 452 -0.94 34.76 -6.47
C PRO A 452 -0.09 33.77 -7.28
N HIS A 453 1.15 34.16 -7.54
CA HIS A 453 2.15 33.37 -8.24
C HIS A 453 2.50 32.06 -7.53
N HIS A 454 2.56 32.01 -6.19
CA HIS A 454 3.00 30.80 -5.49
C HIS A 454 1.95 29.68 -5.57
N VAL A 455 0.67 30.00 -5.34
CA VAL A 455 -0.43 29.03 -5.46
C VAL A 455 -0.53 28.45 -6.88
N GLU A 456 -0.45 29.30 -7.91
CA GLU A 456 -0.49 28.86 -9.31
C GLU A 456 0.70 27.95 -9.65
N LEU A 457 1.90 28.28 -9.14
CA LEU A 457 3.10 27.48 -9.32
C LEU A 457 2.98 26.12 -8.63
N SER A 458 2.50 26.08 -7.39
CA SER A 458 2.29 24.83 -6.64
C SER A 458 1.27 23.92 -7.30
N LEU A 459 0.12 24.45 -7.72
CA LEU A 459 -0.88 23.68 -8.48
C LEU A 459 -0.29 23.11 -9.78
N ARG A 460 0.48 23.93 -10.52
CA ARG A 460 1.14 23.48 -11.73
C ARG A 460 2.17 22.38 -11.45
N ALA A 461 2.94 22.51 -10.37
CA ALA A 461 3.91 21.51 -9.95
C ALA A 461 3.22 20.20 -9.57
N ILE A 462 2.14 20.24 -8.78
CA ILE A 462 1.34 19.06 -8.43
C ILE A 462 0.80 18.38 -9.70
N ILE A 463 0.18 19.15 -10.61
CA ILE A 463 -0.35 18.62 -11.89
C ILE A 463 0.75 17.93 -12.70
N ASN A 464 1.94 18.52 -12.78
CA ASN A 464 3.05 17.91 -13.49
C ASN A 464 3.55 16.64 -12.81
N THR A 465 3.57 16.61 -11.48
CA THR A 465 3.95 15.44 -10.68
C THR A 465 3.00 14.28 -10.92
N PHE A 466 1.68 14.52 -10.89
CA PHE A 466 0.69 13.48 -11.22
C PHE A 466 0.73 13.02 -12.68
N LYS A 467 1.12 13.88 -13.62
CA LYS A 467 1.40 13.44 -15.00
C LYS A 467 2.56 12.46 -15.05
N SER A 468 3.66 12.74 -14.34
CA SER A 468 4.79 11.83 -14.24
C SER A 468 4.40 10.50 -13.58
N LEU A 469 3.60 10.54 -12.51
CA LEU A 469 3.04 9.33 -11.88
C LEU A 469 2.21 8.50 -12.88
N LYS A 470 1.38 9.14 -13.70
CA LYS A 470 0.61 8.47 -14.77
C LYS A 470 1.49 7.84 -15.85
N ASP A 471 2.62 8.46 -16.17
CA ASP A 471 3.59 7.87 -17.09
C ASP A 471 4.29 6.64 -16.49
N LEU A 472 4.58 6.64 -15.18
CA LEU A 472 5.08 5.47 -14.46
C LEU A 472 4.05 4.33 -14.41
N GLU A 473 2.76 4.63 -14.20
CA GLU A 473 1.66 3.66 -14.22
C GLU A 473 1.53 2.97 -15.60
N ARG A 474 1.62 3.75 -16.69
CA ARG A 474 1.65 3.21 -18.06
C ARG A 474 2.84 2.28 -18.28
N LYS A 475 4.00 2.65 -17.75
CA LYS A 475 5.21 1.83 -17.81
C LYS A 475 5.07 0.52 -17.03
N LEU A 476 4.50 0.56 -15.83
CA LEU A 476 4.17 -0.64 -15.06
C LEU A 476 3.19 -1.54 -15.82
N SER A 477 2.19 -0.96 -16.47
CA SER A 477 1.22 -1.70 -17.30
C SER A 477 1.89 -2.42 -18.47
N LEU A 478 2.85 -1.78 -19.13
CA LEU A 478 3.65 -2.40 -20.20
C LEU A 478 4.48 -3.57 -19.65
N LEU A 479 5.19 -3.38 -18.53
CA LEU A 479 5.98 -4.43 -17.89
C LEU A 479 5.12 -5.62 -17.44
N GLU A 480 3.91 -5.35 -16.94
CA GLU A 480 2.95 -6.38 -16.54
C GLU A 480 2.51 -7.23 -17.74
N ALA A 481 2.19 -6.58 -18.87
CA ALA A 481 1.79 -7.25 -20.10
C ALA A 481 2.92 -8.14 -20.66
N LEU A 482 4.16 -7.64 -20.66
CA LEU A 482 5.33 -8.41 -21.08
C LEU A 482 5.56 -9.63 -20.17
N SER A 483 5.47 -9.45 -18.86
CA SER A 483 5.64 -10.52 -17.88
C SER A 483 4.54 -11.58 -17.99
N ARG A 484 3.32 -11.17 -18.31
CA ARG A 484 2.18 -12.09 -18.55
C ARG A 484 2.44 -12.99 -19.76
N HIS A 485 2.83 -12.39 -20.88
CA HIS A 485 3.17 -13.14 -22.10
C HIS A 485 4.33 -14.12 -21.87
N ALA A 486 5.36 -13.70 -21.11
CA ALA A 486 6.46 -14.58 -20.73
C ALA A 486 5.99 -15.77 -19.89
N ALA A 487 5.14 -15.54 -18.88
CA ALA A 487 4.60 -16.60 -18.03
C ALA A 487 3.77 -17.63 -18.82
N GLU A 488 2.90 -17.17 -19.73
CA GLU A 488 2.10 -18.04 -20.60
C GLU A 488 2.99 -18.88 -21.51
N THR A 489 4.03 -18.27 -22.09
CA THR A 489 5.00 -18.98 -22.94
C THR A 489 5.76 -20.05 -22.15
N LEU A 490 6.22 -19.73 -20.95
CA LEU A 490 6.93 -20.66 -20.06
C LEU A 490 6.01 -21.81 -19.60
N GLN A 491 4.75 -21.51 -19.27
CA GLN A 491 3.76 -22.52 -18.89
C GLN A 491 3.51 -23.52 -20.02
N LEU A 492 3.36 -23.04 -21.26
CA LEU A 492 3.21 -23.92 -22.42
C LEU A 492 4.43 -24.82 -22.61
N ARG A 493 5.65 -24.29 -22.42
CA ARG A 493 6.88 -25.09 -22.51
C ARG A 493 6.97 -26.14 -21.42
N LEU A 494 6.69 -25.78 -20.17
CA LEU A 494 6.67 -26.72 -19.05
C LEU A 494 5.68 -27.87 -19.29
N ASN A 495 4.51 -27.58 -19.88
CA ASN A 495 3.54 -28.61 -20.24
C ASN A 495 4.04 -29.54 -21.36
N VAL A 496 4.71 -28.98 -22.37
CA VAL A 496 5.31 -29.78 -23.46
C VAL A 496 6.43 -30.68 -22.93
N GLU A 497 7.35 -30.13 -22.14
CA GLU A 497 8.48 -30.87 -21.58
C GLU A 497 8.02 -31.93 -20.56
N SER A 498 6.99 -31.62 -19.76
CA SER A 498 6.36 -32.62 -18.87
C SER A 498 5.72 -33.75 -19.66
N ASN A 499 5.06 -33.46 -20.79
CA ASN A 499 4.47 -34.48 -21.65
C ASN A 499 5.55 -35.32 -22.35
N GLU A 500 6.63 -34.71 -22.80
CA GLU A 500 7.78 -35.40 -23.41
C GLU A 500 8.48 -36.31 -22.39
N THR A 501 8.67 -35.83 -21.16
CA THR A 501 9.23 -36.64 -20.06
C THR A 501 8.31 -37.80 -19.69
N ALA A 502 6.99 -37.59 -19.67
CA ALA A 502 6.00 -38.64 -19.48
C ALA A 502 6.05 -39.68 -20.62
N HIS A 503 6.25 -39.25 -21.86
CA HIS A 503 6.40 -40.13 -23.00
C HIS A 503 7.70 -40.95 -22.94
N HIS A 504 8.84 -40.31 -22.66
CA HIS A 504 10.13 -41.00 -22.51
C HIS A 504 10.16 -41.97 -21.33
N SER A 505 9.59 -41.58 -20.19
CA SER A 505 9.45 -42.49 -19.05
C SER A 505 8.54 -43.67 -19.39
N GLY A 506 7.42 -43.43 -20.08
CA GLY A 506 6.55 -44.47 -20.61
C GLY A 506 7.29 -45.48 -21.48
N VAL A 507 8.03 -45.00 -22.48
CA VAL A 507 8.84 -45.84 -23.39
C VAL A 507 9.93 -46.60 -22.63
N ASN A 508 10.64 -45.96 -21.70
CA ASN A 508 11.67 -46.62 -20.89
C ASN A 508 11.08 -47.68 -19.97
N THR A 509 9.92 -47.42 -19.34
CA THR A 509 9.23 -48.44 -18.56
C THR A 509 8.75 -49.59 -19.43
N GLU A 510 8.20 -49.32 -20.62
CA GLU A 510 7.78 -50.36 -21.55
C GLU A 510 8.97 -51.21 -21.99
N PHE A 511 10.11 -50.59 -22.34
CA PHE A 511 11.35 -51.28 -22.71
C PHE A 511 11.89 -52.12 -21.56
N THR A 512 12.03 -51.52 -20.36
CA THR A 512 12.57 -52.21 -19.17
C THR A 512 11.72 -53.42 -18.82
N VAL A 513 10.40 -53.24 -18.81
CA VAL A 513 9.47 -54.30 -18.43
C VAL A 513 9.32 -55.37 -19.52
N SER A 514 9.31 -54.99 -20.80
CA SER A 514 9.09 -55.92 -21.90
C SER A 514 10.35 -56.67 -22.33
N ILE A 515 11.53 -56.08 -22.13
CA ILE A 515 12.80 -56.62 -22.64
C ILE A 515 13.73 -57.00 -21.49
N ILE A 516 14.01 -56.12 -20.54
CA ILE A 516 15.02 -56.39 -19.49
C ILE A 516 14.48 -57.37 -18.44
N SER A 517 13.26 -57.18 -17.94
CA SER A 517 12.66 -58.04 -16.90
C SER A 517 12.57 -59.53 -17.27
N PRO A 518 12.14 -59.94 -18.48
CA PRO A 518 12.15 -61.36 -18.86
C PRO A 518 13.55 -61.97 -18.79
N PHE A 519 14.58 -61.26 -19.27
CA PHE A 519 15.97 -61.73 -19.20
C PHE A 519 16.46 -61.85 -17.76
N ALA A 520 16.19 -60.84 -16.93
CA ALA A 520 16.56 -60.87 -15.52
C ALA A 520 15.87 -62.02 -14.76
N LEU A 521 14.59 -62.28 -15.04
CA LEU A 521 13.84 -63.39 -14.45
C LEU A 521 14.40 -64.76 -14.87
N VAL A 522 14.75 -64.92 -16.15
CA VAL A 522 15.34 -66.18 -16.63
C VAL A 522 16.74 -66.37 -16.06
N ILE A 523 17.57 -65.33 -15.98
CA ILE A 523 18.88 -65.41 -15.31
C ILE A 523 18.70 -65.81 -13.84
N ALA A 524 17.80 -65.14 -13.11
CA ALA A 524 17.54 -65.45 -11.70
C ALA A 524 17.06 -66.90 -11.51
N TYR A 525 16.20 -67.40 -12.41
CA TYR A 525 15.73 -68.78 -12.38
C TYR A 525 16.85 -69.79 -12.67
N PHE A 526 17.72 -69.49 -13.63
CA PHE A 526 18.86 -70.35 -13.99
C PHE A 526 20.01 -70.31 -12.97
N CYS A 527 20.07 -69.28 -12.12
CA CYS A 527 21.00 -69.22 -10.99
C CYS A 527 20.54 -70.02 -9.76
N MET A 528 19.34 -70.61 -9.76
CA MET A 528 18.88 -71.46 -8.65
C MET A 528 19.67 -72.79 -8.60
N PRO A 529 19.89 -73.38 -7.41
CA PRO A 529 20.60 -74.65 -7.28
C PRO A 529 19.93 -75.79 -8.08
N GLU A 530 20.73 -76.60 -8.79
CA GLU A 530 20.28 -77.63 -9.76
C GLU A 530 19.20 -78.59 -9.22
N LYS A 531 19.15 -78.84 -7.90
CA LYS A 531 18.14 -79.72 -7.29
C LYS A 531 16.70 -79.22 -7.46
N ALA A 532 16.50 -77.96 -7.83
CA ALA A 532 15.18 -77.35 -8.00
C ALA A 532 14.74 -77.19 -9.46
N ILE A 533 15.62 -77.41 -10.45
CA ILE A 533 15.33 -77.14 -11.87
C ILE A 533 15.00 -78.46 -12.58
N PRO A 534 13.78 -78.64 -13.14
CA PRO A 534 13.34 -79.92 -13.71
C PRO A 534 13.87 -80.20 -15.13
N PHE A 535 14.87 -79.46 -15.62
CA PHE A 535 15.43 -79.58 -16.96
C PHE A 535 16.94 -79.31 -16.98
N ASN A 536 17.64 -79.88 -17.97
CA ASN A 536 19.09 -79.67 -18.12
C ASN A 536 19.42 -78.24 -18.53
N VAL A 537 20.38 -77.64 -17.83
CA VAL A 537 20.82 -76.26 -18.00
C VAL A 537 21.75 -76.16 -19.22
N ASP A 538 21.17 -76.18 -20.41
CA ASP A 538 21.89 -76.02 -21.68
C ASP A 538 21.68 -74.62 -22.28
N SER A 539 22.63 -74.11 -23.06
CA SER A 539 22.51 -72.81 -23.74
C SER A 539 21.25 -72.67 -24.60
N ARG A 540 20.77 -73.79 -25.18
CA ARG A 540 19.50 -73.86 -25.92
C ARG A 540 18.28 -73.68 -25.01
N SER A 541 18.29 -74.28 -23.82
CA SER A 541 17.20 -74.15 -22.84
C SER A 541 17.04 -72.72 -22.32
N PHE A 542 18.16 -71.99 -22.17
CA PHE A 542 18.16 -70.58 -21.78
C PHE A 542 17.50 -69.67 -22.82
N ILE A 543 17.81 -69.89 -24.11
CA ILE A 543 17.19 -69.11 -25.21
C ILE A 543 15.69 -69.38 -25.27
N ILE A 544 15.27 -70.66 -25.17
CA ILE A 544 13.86 -71.04 -25.19
C ILE A 544 13.11 -70.43 -24.00
N ALA A 545 13.67 -70.49 -22.79
CA ALA A 545 13.06 -69.91 -21.60
C ALA A 545 12.88 -68.39 -21.71
N ASN A 546 13.84 -67.67 -22.29
CA ASN A 546 13.72 -66.23 -22.57
C ASN A 546 12.58 -65.91 -23.53
N VAL A 547 12.47 -66.63 -24.64
CA VAL A 547 11.38 -66.43 -25.61
C VAL A 547 10.01 -66.69 -24.98
N ILE A 548 9.88 -67.77 -24.19
CA ILE A 548 8.64 -68.09 -23.48
C ILE A 548 8.30 -67.00 -22.47
N MET A 549 9.24 -66.56 -21.64
CA MET A 549 9.00 -65.51 -20.65
C MET A 549 8.63 -64.17 -21.28
N MET A 550 9.28 -63.78 -22.39
CA MET A 550 8.89 -62.60 -23.16
C MET A 550 7.45 -62.71 -23.68
N PHE A 551 7.06 -63.87 -24.20
CA PHE A 551 5.70 -64.11 -24.70
C PHE A 551 4.66 -64.04 -23.58
N VAL A 552 4.93 -64.68 -22.44
CA VAL A 552 4.05 -64.67 -21.27
C VAL A 552 3.84 -63.26 -20.75
N LEU A 553 4.92 -62.47 -20.61
CA LEU A 553 4.81 -61.08 -20.15
C LEU A 553 4.02 -60.23 -21.15
N ARG A 554 4.28 -60.34 -22.46
CA ARG A 554 3.49 -59.64 -23.49
C ARG A 554 2.01 -60.01 -23.45
N LEU A 555 1.70 -61.29 -23.24
CA LEU A 555 0.32 -61.76 -23.13
C LEU A 555 -0.36 -61.18 -21.89
N LEU A 556 0.33 -61.14 -20.74
CA LEU A 556 -0.18 -60.52 -19.52
C LEU A 556 -0.46 -59.03 -19.71
N PHE A 557 0.43 -58.28 -20.36
CA PHE A 557 0.21 -56.87 -20.68
C PHE A 557 -0.98 -56.67 -21.63
N PHE A 558 -1.12 -57.52 -22.65
CA PHE A 558 -2.25 -57.46 -23.56
C PHE A 558 -3.59 -57.70 -22.82
N ILE A 559 -3.64 -58.71 -21.95
CA ILE A 559 -4.82 -59.01 -21.14
C ILE A 559 -5.13 -57.83 -20.20
N GLN A 560 -4.13 -57.29 -19.50
CA GLN A 560 -4.32 -56.11 -18.64
C GLN A 560 -4.80 -54.89 -19.43
N GLY A 561 -4.26 -54.65 -20.62
CA GLY A 561 -4.67 -53.56 -21.51
C GLY A 561 -6.12 -53.70 -22.00
N VAL A 562 -6.54 -54.90 -22.38
CA VAL A 562 -7.92 -55.20 -22.78
C VAL A 562 -8.89 -54.99 -21.61
N VAL A 563 -8.54 -55.47 -20.41
CA VAL A 563 -9.35 -55.29 -19.20
C VAL A 563 -9.45 -53.81 -18.80
N ALA A 564 -8.35 -53.06 -18.87
CA ALA A 564 -8.34 -51.63 -18.58
C ALA A 564 -9.19 -50.82 -19.59
N HIS A 565 -9.11 -51.16 -20.88
CA HIS A 565 -9.87 -50.48 -21.92
C HIS A 565 -11.37 -50.76 -21.80
N GLN A 566 -11.74 -52.00 -21.44
CA GLN A 566 -13.11 -52.38 -21.12
C GLN A 566 -13.63 -51.56 -19.92
N ASN A 567 -12.81 -51.41 -18.87
CA ASN A 567 -13.17 -50.64 -17.67
C ASN A 567 -13.33 -49.12 -17.94
N TRP A 568 -12.52 -48.55 -18.85
CA TRP A 568 -12.69 -47.16 -19.30
C TRP A 568 -13.99 -46.96 -20.09
N GLY A 569 -14.34 -47.91 -20.97
CA GLY A 569 -15.63 -47.92 -21.67
C GLY A 569 -16.83 -47.94 -20.70
N TRP A 570 -16.77 -48.77 -19.66
CA TRP A 570 -17.79 -48.82 -18.61
C TRP A 570 -17.93 -47.52 -17.81
N LYS A 571 -16.81 -46.86 -17.45
CA LYS A 571 -16.84 -45.56 -16.78
C LYS A 571 -17.48 -44.47 -17.66
N LYS A 572 -17.17 -44.44 -18.96
CA LYS A 572 -17.75 -43.47 -19.91
C LYS A 572 -19.26 -43.69 -20.13
N ILE A 573 -19.70 -44.95 -20.14
CA ILE A 573 -21.13 -45.29 -20.20
C ILE A 573 -21.84 -44.87 -18.90
N ARG A 574 -21.23 -45.12 -17.74
CA ARG A 574 -21.79 -44.71 -16.43
C ARG A 574 -21.97 -43.19 -16.34
N ALA A 575 -20.97 -42.41 -16.71
CA ALA A 575 -21.06 -40.93 -16.73
C ALA A 575 -22.14 -40.41 -17.71
N ARG A 576 -22.33 -41.08 -18.86
CA ARG A 576 -23.43 -40.76 -19.79
C ARG A 576 -24.81 -41.13 -19.24
N MET A 577 -24.91 -42.15 -18.40
CA MET A 577 -26.18 -42.51 -17.75
C MET A 577 -26.50 -41.52 -16.62
N GLU A 578 -25.52 -41.13 -15.82
CA GLU A 578 -25.68 -40.10 -14.77
C GLU A 578 -26.13 -38.75 -15.37
N ALA A 579 -25.45 -38.28 -16.42
CA ALA A 579 -25.84 -37.03 -17.11
C ALA A 579 -27.21 -37.11 -17.83
N ARG A 580 -27.71 -38.31 -18.13
CA ARG A 580 -29.09 -38.51 -18.64
C ARG A 580 -30.11 -38.56 -17.51
N GLN A 581 -29.71 -39.03 -16.33
CA GLN A 581 -30.56 -39.08 -15.16
C GLN A 581 -30.79 -37.67 -14.60
N GLU A 582 -29.75 -36.84 -14.54
CA GLU A 582 -29.86 -35.42 -14.17
C GLU A 582 -30.80 -34.64 -15.09
N ARG A 583 -30.67 -34.80 -16.42
CA ARG A 583 -31.60 -34.16 -17.38
C ARG A 583 -33.05 -34.63 -17.25
N ARG A 584 -33.27 -35.89 -16.85
CA ARG A 584 -34.62 -36.41 -16.59
C ARG A 584 -35.20 -35.83 -15.30
N VAL A 585 -34.38 -35.65 -14.27
CA VAL A 585 -34.78 -34.99 -13.02
C VAL A 585 -35.11 -33.52 -13.26
N GLU A 586 -34.30 -32.81 -14.05
CA GLU A 586 -34.59 -31.43 -14.48
C GLU A 586 -35.86 -31.32 -15.33
N GLN A 587 -36.12 -32.27 -16.24
CA GLN A 587 -37.36 -32.29 -17.03
C GLN A 587 -38.61 -32.57 -16.18
N VAL A 588 -38.52 -33.39 -15.14
CA VAL A 588 -39.63 -33.65 -14.22
C VAL A 588 -39.87 -32.45 -13.30
N LEU A 589 -38.81 -31.82 -12.78
CA LEU A 589 -38.91 -30.59 -11.99
C LEU A 589 -39.46 -29.41 -12.79
N SER A 590 -39.16 -29.32 -14.09
CA SER A 590 -39.71 -28.30 -14.99
C SER A 590 -41.16 -28.58 -15.41
N ALA A 591 -41.65 -29.82 -15.32
CA ALA A 591 -43.01 -30.19 -15.70
C ALA A 591 -44.04 -29.97 -14.57
N ASP A 592 -43.60 -29.97 -13.31
CA ASP A 592 -44.44 -29.65 -12.15
C ASP A 592 -44.61 -28.13 -11.90
N GLN A 593 -43.97 -27.28 -12.71
CA GLN A 593 -44.21 -25.83 -12.72
C GLN A 593 -45.09 -25.45 -13.92
N LEU A 594 -46.39 -25.75 -13.84
CA LEU A 594 -47.44 -25.11 -14.64
C LEU A 594 -48.36 -24.26 -13.73
N PRO A 595 -48.94 -23.17 -14.25
CA PRO A 595 -49.18 -21.96 -13.50
C PRO A 595 -50.47 -21.98 -12.68
N VAL A 596 -50.34 -21.68 -11.38
CA VAL A 596 -51.46 -21.24 -10.53
C VAL A 596 -51.71 -19.76 -10.81
N THR A 597 -52.32 -19.44 -11.95
CA THR A 597 -52.96 -18.14 -12.21
C THR A 597 -54.15 -18.31 -13.14
N GLN A 598 -55.21 -18.95 -12.64
CA GLN A 598 -56.56 -18.81 -13.18
C GLN A 598 -57.60 -19.29 -12.16
N ALA A 599 -57.73 -18.55 -11.06
CA ALA A 599 -58.83 -18.70 -10.10
C ALA A 599 -59.00 -17.42 -9.27
N ALA A 600 -59.31 -16.31 -9.93
CA ALA A 600 -59.81 -15.10 -9.28
C ALA A 600 -60.63 -14.27 -10.29
N ASP A 601 -61.63 -14.90 -10.89
CA ASP A 601 -62.78 -14.17 -11.41
C ASP A 601 -63.99 -15.10 -11.32
N LEU A 602 -65.09 -14.59 -10.77
CA LEU A 602 -66.32 -15.30 -10.31
C LEU A 602 -66.32 -15.80 -8.86
N ARG A 603 -66.61 -14.91 -7.90
CA ARG A 603 -67.84 -14.92 -7.08
C ARG A 603 -67.74 -13.97 -5.87
N SER A 604 -68.75 -13.09 -5.79
CA SER A 604 -69.30 -12.34 -4.64
C SER A 604 -68.37 -11.48 -3.81
#